data_AF-A0A4Z1PKF1-F1
#
_entry.id   AF-A0A4Z1PKF1-F1
#
_cell.length_a   1.000
_cell.length_b   1.000
_cell.length_c   1.000
_cell.angle_alpha   90.00
_cell.angle_beta   90.00
_cell.angle_gamma   90.00
#
_symmetry.space_group_name_H-M   'P 1'
#
loop_
_entity.id
_entity.type
_entity.pdbx_description
1 polymer ?
#
loop_
_entity_poly.entity_id
_entity_poly.type
_entity_poly.pdbx_seq_one_letter_code
_entity_poly.pdbx_strand_id
1 'polypeptide(L)'
;MNVQLQLDPHGPYTNLDLVNGRVILHNPSSTTISHITVKLEAESRTRLLAPPSQDPRQNRRNEPRPMLEVHKLLYKVLQVFPPEGTHSPPGRKPEFILNPGQYTYPFQFKLPFNNSCSASNNLATSLNFGGFSLPIEVARPSTQHVKTTLPPSIYFPGEAEIRYFLKTTVNRPSLLKENPRAFANLTFVPIEPPRTRHDGEVYARRQHQFIHPPAFPDRKGSLLGSLLKDKEKTGSPASPTSGSSPPARFSIDARLPNPAVLTCGHDLPIRILIKQLNERSEELYLQTLQIELIGFTKVRAHEALRTETNSWVIISLSNLNQPIGAFNDPAETETELTKELWYGHKLPDTVAPSFVTCNIARSYELQVSAGLSYGPRGGHQQNIVLPLRIACEVFSGIAPPPDLIKRMDSVPVRPTTQIPVQGSGPSGSNLPTYSVQQATSSAPQPQAPPYEEAPPSYEDAVGQDLPPVNGPRPGYNPPPAPEGESRLTGEEKRRH
;
A
#
# COMPACT_ATOMS: atom_id res chain seq x y z
N MET A 1 -32.92 24.16 -0.81
CA MET A 1 -32.84 22.80 -1.39
C MET A 1 -31.66 22.10 -0.72
N ASN A 2 -31.91 20.95 -0.13
CA ASN A 2 -30.90 20.12 0.54
C ASN A 2 -30.88 18.75 -0.16
N VAL A 3 -29.68 18.20 -0.41
CA VAL A 3 -29.49 16.89 -1.03
C VAL A 3 -28.70 16.01 -0.09
N GLN A 4 -29.11 14.76 0.04
CA GLN A 4 -28.44 13.72 0.82
C GLN A 4 -28.20 12.50 -0.06
N LEU A 5 -27.12 11.78 0.23
CA LEU A 5 -26.75 10.54 -0.44
C LEU A 5 -26.77 9.44 0.61
N GLN A 6 -27.70 8.50 0.48
CA GLN A 6 -27.82 7.36 1.38
C GLN A 6 -27.41 6.09 0.66
N LEU A 7 -26.40 5.42 1.19
CA LEU A 7 -25.95 4.10 0.77
C LEU A 7 -26.73 3.00 1.48
N ASP A 8 -26.92 1.87 0.81
CA ASP A 8 -27.38 0.66 1.47
C ASP A 8 -26.27 0.12 2.39
N PRO A 9 -26.58 -0.45 3.58
CA PRO A 9 -25.58 -0.98 4.49
C PRO A 9 -24.70 -2.02 3.81
N HIS A 10 -23.38 -1.81 3.85
CA HIS A 10 -22.41 -2.71 3.24
C HIS A 10 -21.09 -2.68 4.02
N GLY A 11 -20.33 -3.77 4.00
CA GLY A 11 -18.95 -3.80 4.48
C GLY A 11 -17.99 -3.13 3.49
N PRO A 12 -16.70 -3.47 3.54
CA PRO A 12 -15.76 -3.09 2.48
C PRO A 12 -16.23 -3.62 1.11
N TYR A 13 -16.22 -2.74 0.13
CA TYR A 13 -16.50 -3.07 -1.27
C TYR A 13 -15.28 -3.71 -1.93
N THR A 14 -15.52 -4.56 -2.93
CA THR A 14 -14.48 -5.14 -3.78
C THR A 14 -14.85 -5.03 -5.25
N ASN A 15 -13.99 -5.50 -6.14
CA ASN A 15 -14.26 -5.52 -7.57
C ASN A 15 -15.57 -6.27 -7.86
N LEU A 16 -16.30 -5.86 -8.89
CA LEU A 16 -17.57 -6.45 -9.34
C LEU A 16 -18.77 -6.28 -8.39
N ASP A 17 -18.56 -5.73 -7.19
CA ASP A 17 -19.68 -5.39 -6.31
C ASP A 17 -20.60 -4.32 -6.91
N LEU A 18 -21.85 -4.37 -6.47
CA LEU A 18 -22.85 -3.35 -6.77
C LEU A 18 -22.91 -2.34 -5.62
N VAL A 19 -22.66 -1.08 -5.94
CA VAL A 19 -22.84 0.06 -5.04
C VAL A 19 -24.26 0.59 -5.26
N ASN A 20 -25.15 0.31 -4.30
CA ASN A 20 -26.56 0.71 -4.35
C ASN A 20 -26.86 1.80 -3.34
N GLY A 21 -27.84 2.63 -3.67
CA GLY A 21 -28.37 3.61 -2.73
C GLY A 21 -29.39 4.53 -3.37
N ARG A 22 -29.64 5.65 -2.69
CA ARG A 22 -30.62 6.65 -3.10
C ARG A 22 -30.16 8.07 -2.82
N VAL A 23 -30.49 8.96 -3.74
CA VAL A 23 -30.42 10.41 -3.56
C VAL A 23 -31.73 10.87 -2.96
N ILE A 24 -31.66 11.57 -1.81
CA ILE A 24 -32.82 12.17 -1.16
C ILE A 24 -32.71 13.69 -1.31
N LEU A 25 -33.67 14.30 -2.00
CA LEU A 25 -33.73 15.73 -2.26
C LEU A 25 -34.89 16.34 -1.49
N HIS A 26 -34.60 17.25 -0.57
CA HIS A 26 -35.60 18.06 0.11
C HIS A 26 -35.65 19.46 -0.51
N ASN A 27 -36.77 19.77 -1.16
CA ASN A 27 -36.98 21.03 -1.86
C ASN A 27 -38.06 21.88 -1.15
N PRO A 28 -37.70 22.97 -0.46
CA PRO A 28 -38.67 23.77 0.31
C PRO A 28 -39.50 24.73 -0.56
N SER A 29 -39.05 25.04 -1.78
CA SER A 29 -39.70 26.01 -2.66
C SER A 29 -39.59 25.55 -4.12
N SER A 30 -40.52 25.98 -4.98
CA SER A 30 -40.45 25.68 -6.40
C SER A 30 -39.10 26.13 -6.99
N THR A 31 -38.37 25.21 -7.62
CA THR A 31 -36.99 25.42 -8.07
C THR A 31 -36.76 24.74 -9.42
N THR A 32 -36.20 25.47 -10.37
CA THR A 32 -35.78 24.90 -11.66
C THR A 32 -34.46 24.16 -11.53
N ILE A 33 -34.41 22.92 -12.03
CA ILE A 33 -33.20 22.10 -12.15
C ILE A 33 -33.07 21.57 -13.59
N SER A 34 -31.86 21.22 -14.00
CA SER A 34 -31.62 20.62 -15.32
C SER A 34 -31.45 19.10 -15.23
N HIS A 35 -30.57 18.62 -14.35
CA HIS A 35 -30.33 17.21 -14.10
C HIS A 35 -29.83 16.96 -12.69
N ILE A 36 -29.96 15.71 -12.23
CA ILE A 36 -29.34 15.18 -11.03
C ILE A 36 -28.42 14.05 -11.46
N THR A 37 -27.14 14.16 -11.12
CA THR A 37 -26.14 13.14 -11.42
C THR A 37 -25.55 12.59 -10.14
N VAL A 38 -25.30 11.29 -10.13
CA VAL A 38 -24.48 10.59 -9.16
C VAL A 38 -23.20 10.17 -9.86
N LYS A 39 -22.06 10.38 -9.22
CA LYS A 39 -20.75 9.99 -9.74
C LYS A 39 -20.09 9.03 -8.78
N LEU A 40 -19.58 7.91 -9.27
CA LEU A 40 -18.69 7.03 -8.54
C LEU A 40 -17.25 7.36 -8.96
N GLU A 41 -16.47 7.89 -8.02
CA GLU A 41 -15.11 8.35 -8.27
C GLU A 41 -14.13 7.61 -7.37
N ALA A 42 -12.93 7.36 -7.89
CA ALA A 42 -11.78 6.95 -7.11
C ALA A 42 -10.57 7.80 -7.50
N GLU A 43 -9.85 8.29 -6.50
CA GLU A 43 -8.72 9.20 -6.68
C GLU A 43 -7.51 8.72 -5.89
N SER A 44 -6.33 8.72 -6.53
CA SER A 44 -5.02 8.57 -5.89
C SER A 44 -4.34 9.92 -5.83
N ARG A 45 -4.23 10.48 -4.64
CA ARG A 45 -3.70 11.82 -4.38
C ARG A 45 -2.42 11.72 -3.56
N THR A 46 -1.38 12.42 -3.98
CA THR A 46 -0.10 12.49 -3.26
C THR A 46 0.37 13.92 -3.14
N ARG A 47 0.94 14.27 -1.98
CA ARG A 47 1.53 15.57 -1.69
C ARG A 47 2.87 15.39 -1.01
N LEU A 48 3.94 15.88 -1.62
CA LEU A 48 5.30 15.84 -1.04
C LEU A 48 5.95 17.21 -1.11
N LEU A 49 7.02 17.42 -0.34
CA LEU A 49 7.88 18.58 -0.50
C LEU A 49 9.07 18.18 -1.37
N ALA A 50 9.19 18.77 -2.56
CA ALA A 50 10.38 18.61 -3.38
C ALA A 50 11.57 19.35 -2.75
N PRO A 51 12.79 18.79 -2.86
CA PRO A 51 13.99 19.51 -2.51
C PRO A 51 14.12 20.80 -3.36
N PRO A 52 14.87 21.80 -2.88
CA PRO A 52 15.10 23.03 -3.63
C PRO A 52 15.60 22.75 -5.05
N SER A 53 15.06 23.46 -6.03
CA SER A 53 15.44 23.28 -7.44
C SER A 53 16.92 23.58 -7.66
N GLN A 54 17.61 22.77 -8.44
CA GLN A 54 18.97 23.09 -8.87
C GLN A 54 19.02 24.23 -9.91
N ASP A 55 17.89 24.60 -10.54
CA ASP A 55 17.82 25.73 -11.48
C ASP A 55 17.79 27.08 -10.71
N PRO A 56 18.84 27.92 -10.81
CA PRO A 56 18.93 29.20 -10.10
C PRO A 56 17.78 30.17 -10.42
N ARG A 57 17.12 30.02 -11.59
CA ARG A 57 15.99 30.87 -12.00
C ARG A 57 14.69 30.49 -11.29
N GLN A 58 14.54 29.21 -10.94
CA GLN A 58 13.41 28.70 -10.15
C GLN A 58 13.70 28.72 -8.66
N ASN A 59 14.97 28.82 -8.27
CA ASN A 59 15.44 28.70 -6.90
C ASN A 59 15.77 30.05 -6.24
N ARG A 60 14.89 31.06 -6.40
CA ARG A 60 15.12 32.39 -5.79
C ARG A 60 15.06 32.40 -4.25
N ARG A 61 14.52 31.36 -3.62
CA ARG A 61 14.30 31.31 -2.16
C ARG A 61 14.87 30.10 -1.43
N ASN A 62 15.43 29.11 -2.13
CA ASN A 62 15.93 27.87 -1.51
C ASN A 62 14.90 27.16 -0.61
N GLU A 63 13.61 27.40 -0.86
CA GLU A 63 12.50 26.85 -0.09
C GLU A 63 12.03 25.53 -0.72
N PRO A 64 11.71 24.52 0.10
CA PRO A 64 11.10 23.28 -0.38
C PRO A 64 9.74 23.59 -1.01
N ARG A 65 9.47 23.00 -2.18
CA ARG A 65 8.26 23.27 -2.95
C ARG A 65 7.23 22.15 -2.77
N PRO A 66 5.99 22.42 -2.34
CA PRO A 66 4.97 21.39 -2.33
C PRO A 66 4.68 20.89 -3.75
N MET A 67 4.55 19.58 -3.89
CA MET A 67 4.23 18.90 -5.14
C MET A 67 2.95 18.13 -4.92
N LEU A 68 1.93 18.41 -5.73
CA LEU A 68 0.65 17.73 -5.68
C LEU A 68 0.43 16.95 -6.97
N GLU A 69 0.21 15.65 -6.85
CA GLU A 69 -0.14 14.79 -7.98
C GLU A 69 -1.47 14.07 -7.68
N VAL A 70 -2.41 14.10 -8.62
CA VAL A 70 -3.74 13.51 -8.49
C VAL A 70 -4.03 12.65 -9.71
N HIS A 71 -4.51 11.43 -9.47
CA HIS A 71 -4.90 10.47 -10.50
C HIS A 71 -6.34 10.00 -10.29
N LYS A 72 -7.21 10.16 -11.28
CA LYS A 72 -8.53 9.55 -11.31
C LYS A 72 -8.42 8.08 -11.71
N LEU A 73 -8.62 7.20 -10.74
CA LEU A 73 -8.56 5.75 -10.91
C LEU A 73 -9.89 5.16 -11.39
N LEU A 74 -11.00 5.83 -11.06
CA LEU A 74 -12.35 5.45 -11.45
C LEU A 74 -13.18 6.72 -11.63
N TYR A 75 -13.98 6.78 -12.68
CA TYR A 75 -14.93 7.87 -12.89
C TYR A 75 -16.14 7.36 -13.67
N LYS A 76 -17.22 6.98 -12.98
CA LYS A 76 -18.50 6.61 -13.58
C LYS A 76 -19.56 7.65 -13.26
N VAL A 77 -20.41 7.97 -14.22
CA VAL A 77 -21.48 8.96 -14.05
C VAL A 77 -22.81 8.31 -14.38
N LEU A 78 -23.79 8.47 -13.49
CA LEU A 78 -25.18 8.09 -13.72
C LEU A 78 -26.06 9.32 -13.56
N GLN A 79 -26.87 9.62 -14.58
CA GLN A 79 -27.93 10.62 -14.46
C GLN A 79 -29.18 9.94 -13.90
N VAL A 80 -29.64 10.37 -12.72
CA VAL A 80 -30.84 9.82 -12.07
C VAL A 80 -32.08 10.69 -12.31
N PHE A 81 -31.89 11.91 -12.82
CA PHE A 81 -32.94 12.81 -13.25
C PHE A 81 -32.44 13.73 -14.38
N PRO A 82 -33.25 14.01 -15.42
CA PRO A 82 -34.51 13.34 -15.73
C PRO A 82 -34.28 11.86 -16.10
N PRO A 83 -35.30 10.99 -15.98
CA PRO A 83 -35.21 9.59 -16.40
C PRO A 83 -34.79 9.47 -17.86
N GLU A 84 -34.10 8.37 -18.20
CA GLU A 84 -33.75 8.06 -19.58
C GLU A 84 -34.98 8.07 -20.50
N GLY A 85 -34.82 8.59 -21.72
CA GLY A 85 -35.93 8.78 -22.67
C GLY A 85 -36.68 10.12 -22.53
N THR A 86 -36.34 10.96 -21.55
CA THR A 86 -36.90 12.32 -21.47
C THR A 86 -36.21 13.23 -22.49
N HIS A 87 -36.84 13.42 -23.65
CA HIS A 87 -36.29 14.28 -24.70
C HIS A 87 -36.52 15.76 -24.40
N SER A 88 -35.45 16.54 -24.44
CA SER A 88 -35.53 18.00 -24.52
C SER A 88 -35.63 18.40 -25.99
N PRO A 89 -36.41 19.45 -26.35
CA PRO A 89 -36.41 19.96 -27.72
C PRO A 89 -34.99 20.40 -28.14
N PRO A 90 -34.59 20.16 -29.40
CA PRO A 90 -33.24 20.44 -29.87
C PRO A 90 -32.90 21.94 -29.68
N GLY A 91 -31.70 22.21 -29.17
CA GLY A 91 -31.20 23.58 -28.95
C GLY A 91 -31.60 24.23 -27.63
N ARG A 92 -32.40 23.58 -26.76
CA ARG A 92 -32.69 24.07 -25.40
C ARG A 92 -32.06 23.17 -24.34
N LYS A 93 -31.47 23.80 -23.32
CA LYS A 93 -31.03 23.07 -22.12
C LYS A 93 -32.27 22.54 -21.40
N PRO A 94 -32.26 21.28 -20.91
CA PRO A 94 -33.35 20.76 -20.10
C PRO A 94 -33.55 21.66 -18.88
N GLU A 95 -34.78 22.13 -18.67
CA GLU A 95 -35.19 22.89 -17.50
C GLU A 95 -36.49 22.30 -16.97
N PHE A 96 -36.44 21.78 -15.76
CA PHE A 96 -37.58 21.16 -15.08
C PHE A 96 -37.88 21.91 -13.79
N ILE A 97 -39.14 22.28 -13.59
CA ILE A 97 -39.58 22.91 -12.36
C ILE A 97 -39.91 21.80 -11.35
N LEU A 98 -39.13 21.71 -10.28
CA LEU A 98 -39.46 20.87 -9.13
C LEU A 98 -40.29 21.68 -8.14
N ASN A 99 -41.47 21.19 -7.83
CA ASN A 99 -42.33 21.75 -6.79
C ASN A 99 -41.74 21.54 -5.39
N PRO A 100 -42.25 22.24 -4.36
CA PRO A 100 -41.92 21.93 -2.99
C PRO A 100 -42.26 20.47 -2.66
N GLY A 101 -41.34 19.76 -2.00
CA GLY A 101 -41.53 18.36 -1.65
C GLY A 101 -40.23 17.60 -1.41
N GLN A 102 -40.36 16.31 -1.14
CA GLN A 102 -39.26 15.36 -0.99
C GLN A 102 -39.24 14.40 -2.18
N TYR A 103 -38.08 14.26 -2.82
CA TYR A 103 -37.88 13.41 -3.97
C TYR A 103 -36.78 12.38 -3.68
N THR A 104 -36.97 11.16 -4.15
CA THR A 104 -36.01 10.06 -3.96
C THR A 104 -35.66 9.47 -5.32
N TYR A 105 -34.36 9.37 -5.62
CA TYR A 105 -33.86 8.82 -6.87
C TYR A 105 -32.89 7.67 -6.57
N PRO A 106 -33.22 6.42 -6.92
CA PRO A 106 -32.31 5.29 -6.72
C PRO A 106 -31.12 5.37 -7.71
N PHE A 107 -30.00 4.78 -7.32
CA PHE A 107 -28.85 4.59 -8.21
C PHE A 107 -28.20 3.23 -7.95
N GLN A 108 -27.50 2.73 -8.97
CA GLN A 108 -26.68 1.53 -8.89
C GLN A 108 -25.43 1.72 -9.74
N PHE A 109 -24.27 1.37 -9.20
CA PHE A 109 -23.02 1.25 -9.94
C PHE A 109 -22.41 -0.13 -9.77
N LYS A 110 -21.74 -0.62 -10.80
CA LYS A 110 -20.86 -1.78 -10.69
C LYS A 110 -19.40 -1.37 -10.65
N LEU A 111 -18.67 -1.81 -9.63
CA LEU A 111 -17.23 -1.56 -9.49
C LEU A 111 -16.47 -2.37 -10.56
N PRO A 112 -15.63 -1.72 -11.39
CA PRO A 112 -14.87 -2.42 -12.41
C PRO A 112 -13.74 -3.26 -11.81
N PHE A 113 -13.07 -4.03 -12.66
CA PHE A 113 -11.88 -4.80 -12.27
C PHE A 113 -10.64 -3.89 -12.29
N ASN A 114 -10.40 -3.24 -13.42
CA ASN A 114 -9.22 -2.40 -13.64
C ASN A 114 -9.48 -0.93 -13.35
N ASN A 115 -8.41 -0.20 -13.05
CA ASN A 115 -8.41 1.25 -13.03
C ASN A 115 -8.55 1.82 -14.46
N SER A 116 -9.10 3.03 -14.54
CA SER A 116 -9.25 3.80 -15.78
C SER A 116 -8.34 5.03 -15.81
N CYS A 117 -7.14 4.91 -15.22
CA CYS A 117 -6.22 6.04 -15.09
C CYS A 117 -5.58 6.37 -16.45
N SER A 118 -5.76 7.61 -16.93
CA SER A 118 -5.21 8.06 -18.21
C SER A 118 -4.84 9.55 -18.17
N ALA A 119 -3.98 9.96 -19.10
CA ALA A 119 -3.63 11.37 -19.26
C ALA A 119 -4.86 12.26 -19.60
N SER A 120 -5.88 11.71 -20.26
CA SER A 120 -7.10 12.43 -20.63
C SER A 120 -8.10 12.61 -19.47
N ASN A 121 -8.08 11.70 -18.49
CA ASN A 121 -9.01 11.71 -17.35
C ASN A 121 -8.43 12.46 -16.12
N ASN A 122 -7.12 12.71 -16.14
CA ASN A 122 -6.42 13.47 -15.13
C ASN A 122 -6.49 14.96 -15.46
N LEU A 123 -7.65 15.55 -15.16
CA LEU A 123 -7.79 16.99 -15.12
C LEU A 123 -6.68 17.52 -14.20
N ALA A 124 -5.75 18.33 -14.75
CA ALA A 124 -5.00 19.26 -13.93
C ALA A 124 -6.03 19.95 -13.04
N THR A 125 -5.94 19.78 -11.72
CA THR A 125 -6.91 20.33 -10.77
C THR A 125 -6.86 21.85 -10.89
N SER A 126 -7.61 22.40 -11.84
CA SER A 126 -7.86 23.83 -11.95
C SER A 126 -8.76 24.16 -10.77
N LEU A 127 -8.13 24.50 -9.64
CA LEU A 127 -8.79 25.01 -8.45
C LEU A 127 -9.33 26.41 -8.79
N ASN A 128 -10.42 26.48 -9.56
CA ASN A 128 -11.16 27.72 -9.80
C ASN A 128 -12.02 28.01 -8.57
N PHE A 129 -11.44 28.68 -7.58
CA PHE A 129 -12.17 29.25 -6.46
C PHE A 129 -12.51 30.72 -6.76
N GLY A 130 -13.79 31.00 -6.97
CA GLY A 130 -14.42 32.31 -6.75
C GLY A 130 -13.67 33.58 -7.19
N GLY A 131 -13.25 33.69 -8.47
CA GLY A 131 -12.89 34.97 -9.07
C GLY A 131 -11.62 35.68 -8.55
N PHE A 132 -10.88 35.07 -7.62
CA PHE A 132 -9.57 35.57 -7.16
C PHE A 132 -8.48 34.58 -7.55
N SER A 133 -7.71 34.93 -8.58
CA SER A 133 -6.52 34.17 -8.99
C SER A 133 -5.37 34.41 -8.00
N LEU A 134 -5.39 33.71 -6.88
CA LEU A 134 -4.15 33.45 -6.14
C LEU A 134 -3.26 32.54 -7.00
N PRO A 135 -1.91 32.59 -6.86
CA PRO A 135 -1.00 31.68 -7.54
C PRO A 135 -1.13 30.29 -6.92
N ILE A 136 -2.27 29.64 -7.13
CA ILE A 136 -2.55 28.28 -6.69
C ILE A 136 -1.86 27.38 -7.70
N GLU A 137 -0.70 26.91 -7.26
CA GLU A 137 0.14 25.87 -7.81
C GLU A 137 -0.65 24.86 -8.64
N VAL A 138 -0.57 25.05 -9.96
CA VAL A 138 -1.24 24.21 -10.95
C VAL A 138 -0.64 22.81 -10.85
N ALA A 139 -1.43 21.84 -10.39
CA ALA A 139 -1.08 20.43 -10.45
C ALA A 139 -0.63 20.12 -11.89
N ARG A 140 0.64 19.76 -12.07
CA ARG A 140 1.17 19.47 -13.40
C ARG A 140 0.52 18.17 -13.90
N PRO A 141 0.28 18.02 -15.21
CA PRO A 141 -0.17 16.75 -15.74
C PRO A 141 0.88 15.67 -15.46
N SER A 142 0.44 14.52 -14.97
CA SER A 142 1.31 13.37 -14.70
C SER A 142 1.68 12.66 -16.01
N THR A 143 2.93 12.21 -16.10
CA THR A 143 3.49 11.55 -17.30
C THR A 143 3.47 10.03 -17.21
N GLN A 144 3.27 9.47 -16.02
CA GLN A 144 3.26 8.03 -15.77
C GLN A 144 1.85 7.57 -15.43
N HIS A 145 1.32 6.68 -16.24
CA HIS A 145 0.02 6.04 -16.05
C HIS A 145 0.20 4.53 -16.10
N VAL A 146 -0.35 3.81 -15.14
CA VAL A 146 -0.30 2.34 -15.08
C VAL A 146 -1.72 1.81 -15.00
N LYS A 147 -2.04 0.86 -15.87
CA LYS A 147 -3.30 0.12 -15.84
C LYS A 147 -3.12 -1.12 -14.96
N THR A 148 -3.78 -1.13 -13.82
CA THR A 148 -3.76 -2.21 -12.81
C THR A 148 -5.17 -2.43 -12.27
N THR A 149 -5.38 -3.52 -11.52
CA THR A 149 -6.59 -3.68 -10.69
C THR A 149 -6.77 -2.46 -9.78
N LEU A 150 -8.03 -2.09 -9.52
CA LEU A 150 -8.34 -1.01 -8.58
C LEU A 150 -7.59 -1.22 -7.23
N PRO A 151 -6.84 -0.23 -6.72
CA PRO A 151 -6.07 -0.37 -5.47
C PRO A 151 -6.96 -0.28 -4.22
N PRO A 152 -6.53 -0.78 -3.05
CA PRO A 152 -7.26 -0.61 -1.80
C PRO A 152 -7.36 0.87 -1.39
N SER A 153 -8.39 1.21 -0.61
CA SER A 153 -8.46 2.50 0.08
C SER A 153 -7.30 2.63 1.06
N ILE A 154 -6.54 3.71 1.03
CA ILE A 154 -5.44 3.98 1.97
C ILE A 154 -5.42 5.45 2.37
N TYR A 155 -4.91 5.74 3.57
CA TYR A 155 -4.77 7.10 4.06
C TYR A 155 -3.46 7.29 4.83
N PHE A 156 -2.65 8.23 4.36
CA PHE A 156 -1.44 8.75 5.00
C PHE A 156 -1.62 10.25 5.17
N PRO A 157 -1.89 10.72 6.41
CA PRO A 157 -2.17 12.13 6.67
C PRO A 157 -1.10 13.06 6.08
N GLY A 158 -1.53 14.05 5.31
CA GLY A 158 -0.63 15.04 4.72
C GLY A 158 0.11 14.59 3.45
N GLU A 159 0.21 13.29 3.18
CA GLU A 159 1.17 12.75 2.20
C GLU A 159 0.53 11.97 1.05
N ALA A 160 -0.38 11.04 1.33
CA ALA A 160 -0.94 10.16 0.30
C ALA A 160 -2.33 9.63 0.68
N GLU A 161 -3.23 9.55 -0.29
CA GLU A 161 -4.58 9.03 -0.09
C GLU A 161 -5.07 8.32 -1.36
N ILE A 162 -5.68 7.15 -1.19
CA ILE A 162 -6.51 6.52 -2.20
C ILE A 162 -7.92 6.44 -1.62
N ARG A 163 -8.84 7.17 -2.23
CA ARG A 163 -10.22 7.27 -1.75
C ARG A 163 -11.21 6.90 -2.83
N TYR A 164 -12.29 6.26 -2.41
CA TYR A 164 -13.45 5.93 -3.22
C TYR A 164 -14.65 6.67 -2.64
N PHE A 165 -15.41 7.36 -3.47
CA PHE A 165 -16.55 8.12 -3.00
C PHE A 165 -17.62 8.27 -4.08
N LEU A 166 -18.86 8.42 -3.62
CA LEU A 166 -19.97 8.88 -4.43
C LEU A 166 -20.14 10.38 -4.26
N LYS A 167 -20.48 11.05 -5.36
CA LYS A 167 -20.81 12.47 -5.39
C LYS A 167 -22.11 12.69 -6.14
N THR A 168 -23.10 13.24 -5.47
CA THR A 168 -24.34 13.69 -6.11
C THR A 168 -24.28 15.19 -6.36
N THR A 169 -24.71 15.63 -7.54
CA THR A 169 -24.86 17.05 -7.88
C THR A 169 -26.24 17.31 -8.47
N VAL A 170 -26.97 18.26 -7.88
CA VAL A 170 -28.22 18.79 -8.44
C VAL A 170 -27.90 20.04 -9.24
N ASN A 171 -27.98 19.95 -10.57
CA ASN A 171 -27.62 21.07 -11.44
C ASN A 171 -28.77 22.08 -11.54
N ARG A 172 -28.51 23.31 -11.10
CA ARG A 172 -29.37 24.47 -11.28
C ARG A 172 -28.85 25.27 -12.49
N PRO A 173 -29.72 25.64 -13.43
CA PRO A 173 -29.31 26.44 -14.60
C PRO A 173 -28.92 27.89 -14.26
N SER A 174 -29.11 28.33 -13.01
CA SER A 174 -28.79 29.69 -12.56
C SER A 174 -27.29 29.90 -12.33
N LEU A 175 -26.70 30.89 -13.00
CA LEU A 175 -25.26 31.24 -12.88
C LEU A 175 -24.86 31.79 -11.50
N LEU A 176 -25.81 32.32 -10.72
CA LEU A 176 -25.55 32.97 -9.43
C LEU A 176 -25.70 32.02 -8.22
N LYS A 177 -26.28 30.83 -8.42
CA LYS A 177 -26.59 29.90 -7.33
C LYS A 177 -25.77 28.63 -7.45
N GLU A 178 -25.00 28.30 -6.42
CA GLU A 178 -24.19 27.07 -6.38
C GLU A 178 -25.05 25.80 -6.49
N ASN A 179 -24.57 24.76 -7.15
CA ASN A 179 -25.30 23.50 -7.26
C ASN A 179 -25.25 22.72 -5.93
N PRO A 180 -26.38 22.32 -5.33
CA PRO A 180 -26.38 21.44 -4.15
C PRO A 180 -25.64 20.13 -4.43
N ARG A 181 -24.81 19.71 -3.47
CA ARG A 181 -23.97 18.50 -3.57
C ARG A 181 -24.02 17.69 -2.27
N ALA A 182 -23.86 16.39 -2.40
CA ALA A 182 -23.69 15.46 -1.28
C ALA A 182 -22.61 14.43 -1.64
N PHE A 183 -21.93 13.92 -0.61
CA PHE A 183 -20.85 12.95 -0.75
C PHE A 183 -21.08 11.75 0.17
N ALA A 184 -20.60 10.58 -0.23
CA ALA A 184 -20.51 9.40 0.62
C ALA A 184 -19.23 8.63 0.31
N ASN A 185 -18.43 8.34 1.34
CA ASN A 185 -17.17 7.62 1.17
C ASN A 185 -17.40 6.10 1.17
N LEU A 186 -16.52 5.39 0.46
CA LEU A 186 -16.52 3.93 0.35
C LEU A 186 -15.16 3.39 0.78
N THR A 187 -15.17 2.31 1.57
CA THR A 187 -13.97 1.50 1.81
C THR A 187 -13.89 0.44 0.74
N PHE A 188 -12.77 0.36 0.02
CA PHE A 188 -12.55 -0.58 -1.06
C PHE A 188 -11.31 -1.45 -0.80
N VAL A 189 -11.42 -2.75 -1.11
CA VAL A 189 -10.34 -3.74 -1.07
C VAL A 189 -10.41 -4.59 -2.33
N PRO A 190 -9.32 -4.69 -3.11
CA PRO A 190 -9.35 -5.47 -4.34
C PRO A 190 -9.47 -6.97 -4.10
N ILE A 191 -9.99 -7.67 -5.10
CA ILE A 191 -9.81 -9.12 -5.21
C ILE A 191 -8.35 -9.47 -5.47
N GLU A 192 -7.96 -10.65 -5.02
CA GLU A 192 -6.62 -11.16 -5.21
C GLU A 192 -6.36 -11.51 -6.69
N PRO A 193 -5.10 -11.44 -7.14
CA PRO A 193 -4.71 -12.07 -8.40
C PRO A 193 -4.87 -13.60 -8.31
N PRO A 194 -5.05 -14.31 -9.43
CA PRO A 194 -5.07 -15.77 -9.44
C PRO A 194 -3.83 -16.36 -8.75
N ARG A 195 -4.06 -17.31 -7.85
CA ARG A 195 -2.97 -17.99 -7.12
C ARG A 195 -2.13 -18.81 -8.10
N THR A 196 -0.83 -18.58 -8.11
CA THR A 196 0.12 -19.43 -8.84
C THR A 196 0.32 -20.75 -8.08
N ARG A 197 0.82 -21.77 -8.78
CA ARG A 197 1.16 -23.05 -8.13
C ARG A 197 2.32 -22.86 -7.16
N HIS A 198 2.23 -23.50 -6.01
CA HIS A 198 3.33 -23.52 -5.04
C HIS A 198 4.45 -24.44 -5.53
N ASP A 199 5.67 -23.90 -5.59
CA ASP A 199 6.86 -24.66 -5.98
C ASP A 199 8.05 -24.32 -5.07
N GLY A 200 8.31 -25.20 -4.10
CA GLY A 200 9.39 -25.03 -3.11
C GLY A 200 9.08 -23.99 -2.02
N GLU A 201 10.16 -23.58 -1.32
CA GLU A 201 10.12 -22.64 -0.20
C GLU A 201 11.06 -21.46 -0.46
N VAL A 202 10.66 -20.26 -0.05
CA VAL A 202 11.56 -19.10 0.10
C VAL A 202 12.00 -19.04 1.55
N TYR A 203 13.27 -18.80 1.80
CA TYR A 203 13.79 -18.75 3.16
C TYR A 203 14.77 -17.60 3.40
N ALA A 204 14.81 -17.13 4.64
CA ALA A 204 15.87 -16.29 5.17
C ALA A 204 16.67 -17.12 6.18
N ARG A 205 18.00 -17.07 6.08
CA ARG A 205 18.92 -17.83 6.95
C ARG A 205 19.91 -16.91 7.65
N ARG A 206 20.14 -17.16 8.94
CA ARG A 206 21.24 -16.55 9.71
C ARG A 206 22.06 -17.63 10.39
N GLN A 207 23.37 -17.45 10.43
CA GLN A 207 24.28 -18.30 11.20
C GLN A 207 24.85 -17.51 12.36
N HIS A 208 25.01 -18.18 13.50
CA HIS A 208 25.61 -17.59 14.69
C HIS A 208 26.54 -18.59 15.38
N GLN A 209 27.61 -18.05 15.97
CA GLN A 209 28.59 -18.80 16.75
C GLN A 209 28.65 -18.19 18.15
N PHE A 210 28.32 -18.99 19.16
CA PHE A 210 28.47 -18.61 20.56
C PHE A 210 29.93 -18.68 20.97
N ILE A 211 30.39 -17.73 21.78
CA ILE A 211 31.78 -17.64 22.21
C ILE A 211 31.80 -17.86 23.71
N HIS A 212 32.52 -18.88 24.17
CA HIS A 212 32.84 -19.02 25.58
C HIS A 212 33.73 -17.85 26.00
N PRO A 213 33.33 -17.02 26.98
CA PRO A 213 34.27 -16.08 27.56
C PRO A 213 35.43 -16.90 28.15
N PRO A 214 36.70 -16.51 27.91
CA PRO A 214 37.81 -17.18 28.55
C PRO A 214 37.60 -17.11 30.05
N ALA A 215 37.74 -18.25 30.73
CA ALA A 215 37.75 -18.28 32.18
C ALA A 215 38.93 -17.44 32.65
N PHE A 216 38.66 -16.17 33.00
CA PHE A 216 39.65 -15.38 33.72
C PHE A 216 39.88 -16.10 35.05
N PRO A 217 41.10 -16.52 35.39
CA PRO A 217 41.34 -17.15 36.67
C PRO A 217 40.95 -16.15 37.75
N ASP A 218 40.07 -16.57 38.66
CA ASP A 218 39.70 -15.85 39.87
C ASP A 218 40.97 -15.37 40.57
N ARG A 219 41.35 -14.11 40.37
CA ARG A 219 42.33 -13.45 41.24
C ARG A 219 41.63 -13.03 42.53
N LYS A 220 41.16 -14.02 43.28
CA LYS A 220 40.98 -13.88 44.73
C LYS A 220 42.36 -14.03 45.36
N GLY A 221 42.98 -12.93 45.78
CA GLY A 221 44.17 -13.02 46.64
C GLY A 221 45.05 -11.78 46.69
N SER A 222 44.86 -11.01 47.77
CA SER A 222 45.90 -10.33 48.54
C SER A 222 46.73 -9.22 47.87
N LEU A 223 46.23 -7.98 47.98
CA LEU A 223 47.07 -6.80 48.10
C LEU A 223 47.59 -6.73 49.54
N LEU A 224 48.64 -7.50 49.87
CA LEU A 224 49.59 -7.26 50.97
C LEU A 224 50.49 -8.50 51.12
N GLY A 225 51.79 -8.35 50.82
CA GLY A 225 52.81 -9.31 51.24
C GLY A 225 53.98 -9.49 50.26
N SER A 226 55.15 -8.95 50.64
CA SER A 226 56.51 -9.37 50.23
C SER A 226 56.89 -9.07 48.77
N LEU A 227 57.73 -8.07 48.41
CA LEU A 227 59.13 -7.83 48.80
C LEU A 227 59.99 -9.10 48.82
N LEU A 228 61.00 -9.11 47.94
CA LEU A 228 62.12 -10.05 47.79
C LEU A 228 61.82 -11.32 46.97
N LYS A 229 62.35 -11.38 45.74
CA LYS A 229 63.60 -12.09 45.40
C LYS A 229 63.68 -12.40 43.91
N ASP A 230 64.70 -11.84 43.27
CA ASP A 230 65.18 -12.22 41.95
C ASP A 230 65.47 -13.73 41.86
N LYS A 231 64.96 -14.39 40.83
CA LYS A 231 65.71 -15.43 40.13
C LYS A 231 65.14 -15.72 38.75
N GLU A 232 65.98 -15.48 37.75
CA GLU A 232 65.88 -15.97 36.38
C GLU A 232 65.55 -17.47 36.35
N LYS A 233 64.51 -17.83 35.58
CA LYS A 233 64.42 -19.12 34.91
C LYS A 233 63.79 -18.94 33.53
N THR A 234 64.65 -19.09 32.53
CA THR A 234 64.34 -19.50 31.17
C THR A 234 63.38 -20.70 31.20
N GLY A 235 62.21 -20.52 30.57
CA GLY A 235 61.21 -21.56 30.37
C GLY A 235 60.34 -21.18 29.18
N SER A 236 60.33 -22.05 28.17
CA SER A 236 59.66 -21.98 26.87
C SER A 236 58.25 -21.36 26.90
N PRO A 237 57.79 -20.72 25.81
CA PRO A 237 56.39 -20.28 25.72
C PRO A 237 55.51 -21.53 25.78
N ALA A 238 54.79 -21.69 26.90
CA ALA A 238 53.74 -22.67 27.01
C ALA A 238 52.65 -22.29 25.99
N SER A 239 52.62 -23.01 24.88
CA SER A 239 51.46 -23.03 24.00
C SER A 239 50.23 -23.42 24.84
N PRO A 240 49.14 -22.64 24.86
CA PRO A 240 47.92 -23.08 25.50
C PRO A 240 47.32 -24.20 24.65
N THR A 241 47.74 -25.42 24.92
CA THR A 241 47.08 -26.64 24.45
C THR A 241 46.27 -27.14 25.64
N SER A 242 45.03 -26.67 25.75
CA SER A 242 44.01 -27.28 26.60
C SER A 242 42.71 -27.21 25.83
N GLY A 243 42.15 -28.37 25.50
CA GLY A 243 41.09 -28.52 24.50
C GLY A 243 39.79 -27.83 24.89
N SER A 244 39.61 -26.63 24.36
CA SER A 244 38.30 -26.03 24.21
C SER A 244 37.57 -26.79 23.10
N SER A 245 36.46 -27.45 23.42
CA SER A 245 35.51 -27.89 22.39
C SER A 245 35.23 -26.71 21.44
N PRO A 246 35.09 -26.94 20.13
CA PRO A 246 34.83 -25.85 19.19
C PRO A 246 33.56 -25.08 19.62
N PRO A 247 33.52 -23.75 19.44
CA PRO A 247 32.37 -22.94 19.81
C PRO A 247 31.10 -23.43 19.11
N ALA A 248 29.97 -23.45 19.83
CA ALA A 248 28.72 -23.95 19.29
C ALA A 248 28.18 -23.02 18.19
N ARG A 249 27.82 -23.60 17.04
CA ARG A 249 27.34 -22.91 15.85
C ARG A 249 25.97 -23.42 15.48
N PHE A 250 25.08 -22.48 15.16
CA PHE A 250 23.72 -22.77 14.75
C PHE A 250 23.35 -21.95 13.53
N SER A 251 22.48 -22.49 12.68
CA SER A 251 21.74 -21.68 11.70
C SER A 251 20.27 -21.64 12.07
N ILE A 252 19.66 -20.48 11.91
CA ILE A 252 18.22 -20.30 12.00
C ILE A 252 17.67 -19.96 10.61
N ASP A 253 16.57 -20.60 10.25
CA ASP A 253 15.85 -20.43 9.01
C ASP A 253 14.41 -20.01 9.31
N ALA A 254 13.92 -19.00 8.60
CA ALA A 254 12.52 -18.67 8.50
C ALA A 254 12.09 -18.99 7.06
N ARG A 255 11.04 -19.79 6.87
CA ARG A 255 10.60 -20.29 5.55
C ARG A 255 9.13 -19.98 5.29
N LEU A 256 8.83 -19.54 4.08
CA LEU A 256 7.49 -19.37 3.52
C LEU A 256 7.35 -20.23 2.25
N PRO A 257 6.13 -20.68 1.89
CA PRO A 257 5.86 -21.22 0.57
C PRO A 257 6.31 -20.26 -0.54
N ASN A 258 6.72 -20.80 -1.69
CA ASN A 258 7.01 -19.99 -2.88
C ASN A 258 5.80 -19.99 -3.83
N PRO A 259 5.31 -18.82 -4.30
CA PRO A 259 5.76 -17.47 -3.93
C PRO A 259 5.41 -17.11 -2.48
N ALA A 260 6.25 -16.27 -1.88
CA ALA A 260 6.09 -15.80 -0.51
C ALA A 260 4.88 -14.84 -0.42
N VAL A 261 3.71 -15.41 -0.12
CA VAL A 261 2.44 -14.66 -0.03
C VAL A 261 1.82 -14.85 1.35
N LEU A 262 1.51 -13.74 2.00
CA LEU A 262 0.67 -13.69 3.19
C LEU A 262 -0.74 -13.29 2.80
N THR A 263 -1.75 -13.79 3.51
CA THR A 263 -3.17 -13.56 3.16
C THR A 263 -3.89 -12.96 4.35
N CYS A 264 -4.57 -11.83 4.15
CA CYS A 264 -5.36 -11.20 5.20
C CYS A 264 -6.44 -12.17 5.71
N GLY A 265 -6.70 -12.13 7.02
CA GLY A 265 -7.67 -13.02 7.67
C GLY A 265 -7.26 -14.50 7.80
N HIS A 266 -6.07 -14.88 7.34
CA HIS A 266 -5.53 -16.25 7.43
C HIS A 266 -4.32 -16.32 8.36
N ASP A 267 -4.02 -17.53 8.83
CA ASP A 267 -2.83 -17.79 9.65
C ASP A 267 -1.54 -17.64 8.82
N LEU A 268 -0.44 -17.31 9.49
CA LEU A 268 0.86 -17.20 8.85
C LEU A 268 1.36 -18.57 8.36
N PRO A 269 1.65 -18.75 7.06
CA PRO A 269 2.18 -19.99 6.51
C PRO A 269 3.71 -20.07 6.72
N ILE A 270 4.21 -19.74 7.91
CA ILE A 270 5.64 -19.70 8.21
C ILE A 270 6.10 -20.94 8.98
N ARG A 271 7.32 -21.38 8.69
CA ARG A 271 8.07 -22.37 9.46
C ARG A 271 9.38 -21.74 9.95
N ILE A 272 9.77 -22.03 11.18
CA ILE A 272 11.02 -21.55 11.76
C ILE A 272 11.83 -22.78 12.20
N LEU A 273 13.03 -22.93 11.65
CA LEU A 273 13.91 -24.07 11.91
C LEU A 273 15.22 -23.60 12.50
N ILE A 274 15.71 -24.31 13.49
CA ILE A 274 17.02 -24.09 14.09
C ILE A 274 17.83 -25.37 13.86
N LYS A 275 18.96 -25.21 13.18
CA LYS A 275 19.86 -26.29 12.81
C LYS A 275 21.17 -26.15 13.54
N GLN A 276 21.61 -27.24 14.17
CA GLN A 276 22.90 -27.33 14.81
C GLN A 276 23.98 -27.64 13.77
N LEU A 277 25.07 -26.85 13.72
CA LEU A 277 26.12 -26.97 12.69
C LEU A 277 27.37 -27.72 13.18
N ASN A 278 27.48 -27.97 14.48
CA ASN A 278 28.53 -28.78 15.11
C ASN A 278 28.06 -29.33 16.44
N GLU A 279 28.80 -30.28 17.01
CA GLU A 279 28.58 -30.74 18.38
C GLU A 279 28.65 -29.59 19.38
N ARG A 280 27.81 -29.62 20.41
CA ARG A 280 27.69 -28.60 21.45
C ARG A 280 27.92 -29.18 22.84
N SER A 281 28.26 -28.30 23.77
CA SER A 281 28.60 -28.64 25.16
C SER A 281 27.65 -28.05 26.19
N GLU A 282 26.68 -27.23 25.76
CA GLU A 282 25.67 -26.57 26.61
C GLU A 282 24.31 -26.57 25.92
N GLU A 283 23.26 -26.25 26.68
CA GLU A 283 21.88 -26.22 26.16
C GLU A 283 21.60 -24.91 25.42
N LEU A 284 20.71 -25.00 24.41
CA LEU A 284 20.21 -23.86 23.66
C LEU A 284 18.74 -23.66 24.00
N TYR A 285 18.36 -22.42 24.24
CA TYR A 285 17.00 -22.03 24.57
C TYR A 285 16.49 -20.94 23.63
N LEU A 286 15.20 -21.03 23.29
CA LEU A 286 14.44 -19.92 22.73
C LEU A 286 13.99 -19.04 23.90
N GLN A 287 14.44 -17.79 23.90
CA GLN A 287 14.09 -16.81 24.93
C GLN A 287 12.99 -15.85 24.47
N THR A 288 13.07 -15.39 23.21
CA THR A 288 12.09 -14.49 22.62
C THR A 288 11.77 -14.89 21.19
N LEU A 289 10.55 -14.59 20.76
CA LEU A 289 10.13 -14.73 19.37
C LEU A 289 9.24 -13.54 19.02
N GLN A 290 9.66 -12.73 18.05
CA GLN A 290 8.84 -11.67 17.48
C GLN A 290 8.66 -11.89 15.99
N ILE A 291 7.43 -11.79 15.51
CA ILE A 291 7.10 -11.78 14.09
C ILE A 291 6.41 -10.46 13.80
N GLU A 292 6.98 -9.70 12.88
CA GLU A 292 6.46 -8.42 12.44
C GLU A 292 6.39 -8.35 10.92
N LEU A 293 5.34 -7.70 10.41
CA LEU A 293 5.22 -7.34 9.01
C LEU A 293 5.70 -5.90 8.85
N ILE A 294 6.67 -5.67 7.98
CA ILE A 294 7.18 -4.34 7.64
C ILE A 294 6.63 -3.98 6.27
N GLY A 295 5.88 -2.88 6.18
CA GLY A 295 5.32 -2.38 4.92
C GLY A 295 6.03 -1.12 4.47
N PHE A 296 6.37 -1.09 3.18
CA PHE A 296 6.98 0.05 2.51
C PHE A 296 5.96 0.67 1.56
N THR A 297 5.63 1.95 1.75
CA THR A 297 4.79 2.72 0.85
C THR A 297 5.65 3.71 0.10
N LYS A 298 5.86 3.46 -1.18
CA LYS A 298 6.52 4.41 -2.07
C LYS A 298 5.48 5.41 -2.55
N VAL A 299 5.66 6.67 -2.18
CA VAL A 299 4.82 7.81 -2.55
C VAL A 299 5.61 8.66 -3.55
N ARG A 300 5.00 8.98 -4.68
CA ARG A 300 5.55 9.86 -5.70
C ARG A 300 4.65 11.07 -5.89
N ALA A 301 5.22 12.26 -6.00
CA ALA A 301 4.54 13.45 -6.48
C ALA A 301 5.47 14.15 -7.47
N HIS A 302 5.27 13.87 -8.76
CA HIS A 302 6.19 14.23 -9.85
C HIS A 302 7.62 13.74 -9.58
N GLU A 303 8.59 14.66 -9.48
CA GLU A 303 9.99 14.37 -9.16
C GLU A 303 10.24 14.06 -7.68
N ALA A 304 9.32 14.42 -6.77
CA ALA A 304 9.46 14.10 -5.36
C ALA A 304 9.10 12.63 -5.12
N LEU A 305 9.98 11.92 -4.40
CA LEU A 305 9.82 10.52 -4.03
C LEU A 305 10.07 10.37 -2.53
N ARG A 306 9.21 9.63 -1.86
CA ARG A 306 9.35 9.29 -0.45
C ARG A 306 8.94 7.84 -0.22
N THR A 307 9.61 7.16 0.70
CA THR A 307 9.21 5.81 1.13
C THR A 307 8.86 5.86 2.60
N GLU A 308 7.58 5.67 2.90
CA GLU A 308 7.09 5.53 4.27
C GLU A 308 7.19 4.07 4.71
N THR A 309 7.65 3.85 5.94
CA THR A 309 7.76 2.51 6.52
C THR A 309 6.79 2.38 7.69
N ASN A 310 5.95 1.35 7.66
CA ASN A 310 5.07 0.96 8.76
C ASN A 310 5.47 -0.44 9.25
N SER A 311 5.26 -0.73 10.53
CA SER A 311 5.44 -2.06 11.08
C SER A 311 4.18 -2.50 11.82
N TRP A 312 3.81 -3.76 11.65
CA TRP A 312 2.75 -4.43 12.39
C TRP A 312 3.35 -5.61 13.13
N VAL A 313 3.40 -5.53 14.45
CA VAL A 313 3.80 -6.66 15.30
C VAL A 313 2.64 -7.66 15.32
N ILE A 314 2.86 -8.86 14.80
CA ILE A 314 1.85 -9.93 14.75
C ILE A 314 1.90 -10.74 16.05
N ILE A 315 3.12 -11.10 16.46
CA ILE A 315 3.40 -11.68 17.78
C ILE A 315 4.67 -11.08 18.38
N SER A 316 4.72 -10.98 19.70
CA SER A 316 5.92 -10.66 20.47
C SER A 316 5.89 -11.46 21.77
N LEU A 317 6.68 -12.52 21.81
CA LEU A 317 6.79 -13.45 22.93
C LEU A 317 8.13 -13.28 23.62
N SER A 318 8.12 -13.25 24.94
CA SER A 318 9.31 -13.15 25.78
C SER A 318 9.25 -14.13 26.95
N ASN A 319 10.39 -14.36 27.61
CA ASN A 319 10.51 -15.28 28.73
C ASN A 319 10.06 -16.72 28.40
N LEU A 320 10.25 -17.14 27.14
CA LEU A 320 9.83 -18.47 26.70
C LEU A 320 10.62 -19.59 27.40
N ASN A 321 11.93 -19.39 27.55
CA ASN A 321 12.87 -20.35 28.13
C ASN A 321 12.66 -21.80 27.62
N GLN A 322 12.33 -21.93 26.33
CA GLN A 322 11.97 -23.20 25.72
C GLN A 322 13.24 -23.87 25.19
N PRO A 323 13.60 -25.10 25.63
CA PRO A 323 14.77 -25.79 25.11
C PRO A 323 14.62 -26.13 23.62
N ILE A 324 15.70 -25.98 22.86
CA ILE A 324 15.76 -26.28 21.43
C ILE A 324 16.63 -27.52 21.21
N GLY A 325 16.01 -28.57 20.67
CA GLY A 325 16.64 -29.87 20.43
C GLY A 325 17.12 -30.55 21.72
N ALA A 326 17.73 -31.73 21.58
CA ALA A 326 18.44 -32.38 22.67
C ALA A 326 19.92 -31.96 22.68
N PHE A 327 20.50 -31.88 23.88
CA PHE A 327 21.90 -31.48 24.06
C PHE A 327 22.89 -32.32 23.23
N ASN A 328 22.62 -33.62 23.14
CA ASN A 328 23.42 -34.63 22.46
C ASN A 328 23.01 -34.85 21.00
N ASP A 329 22.20 -33.96 20.42
CA ASP A 329 21.84 -34.06 19.01
C ASP A 329 23.10 -33.99 18.14
N PRO A 330 23.23 -34.86 17.11
CA PRO A 330 24.36 -34.81 16.21
C PRO A 330 24.36 -33.49 15.43
N ALA A 331 25.53 -33.12 14.90
CA ALA A 331 25.61 -32.02 13.94
C ALA A 331 24.66 -32.25 12.76
N GLU A 332 24.18 -31.16 12.18
CA GLU A 332 23.18 -31.09 11.11
C GLU A 332 21.73 -31.42 11.52
N THR A 333 21.46 -31.73 12.80
CA THR A 333 20.09 -31.90 13.28
C THR A 333 19.29 -30.61 13.17
N GLU A 334 18.10 -30.69 12.58
CA GLU A 334 17.14 -29.59 12.44
C GLU A 334 16.01 -29.74 13.46
N THR A 335 15.76 -28.70 14.25
CA THR A 335 14.61 -28.60 15.16
C THR A 335 13.66 -27.54 14.64
N GLU A 336 12.44 -27.92 14.30
CA GLU A 336 11.36 -26.98 13.94
C GLU A 336 10.69 -26.45 15.21
N LEU A 337 10.50 -25.13 15.28
CA LEU A 337 9.73 -24.52 16.37
C LEU A 337 8.25 -24.86 16.23
N THR A 338 7.58 -25.09 17.36
CA THR A 338 6.17 -25.48 17.40
C THR A 338 5.27 -24.36 16.88
N LYS A 339 4.37 -24.69 15.93
CA LYS A 339 3.52 -23.72 15.22
C LYS A 339 2.55 -22.98 16.16
N GLU A 340 2.24 -23.57 17.30
CA GLU A 340 1.41 -23.03 18.38
C GLU A 340 1.91 -21.68 18.88
N LEU A 341 3.21 -21.38 18.72
CA LEU A 341 3.78 -20.07 19.06
C LEU A 341 3.20 -18.92 18.23
N TRP A 342 2.70 -19.17 17.01
CA TRP A 342 2.11 -18.14 16.14
C TRP A 342 0.74 -18.53 15.54
N TYR A 343 0.21 -19.70 15.89
CA TYR A 343 -1.10 -20.14 15.40
C TYR A 343 -2.23 -19.22 15.89
N GLY A 344 -3.20 -18.93 15.01
CA GLY A 344 -4.32 -18.02 15.31
C GLY A 344 -3.98 -16.53 15.27
N HIS A 345 -2.70 -16.17 15.18
CA HIS A 345 -2.27 -14.79 15.00
C HIS A 345 -2.24 -14.43 13.51
N LYS A 346 -3.20 -13.61 13.12
CA LYS A 346 -3.43 -13.17 11.72
C LYS A 346 -2.87 -11.77 11.49
N LEU A 347 -2.75 -11.40 10.22
CA LEU A 347 -2.48 -10.00 9.87
C LEU A 347 -3.59 -9.08 10.42
N PRO A 348 -3.25 -7.92 11.01
CA PRO A 348 -4.24 -6.93 11.43
C PRO A 348 -5.12 -6.46 10.26
N ASP A 349 -6.38 -6.09 10.56
CA ASP A 349 -7.35 -5.58 9.59
C ASP A 349 -6.99 -4.19 8.99
N THR A 350 -5.95 -3.55 9.52
CA THR A 350 -5.38 -2.31 8.98
C THR A 350 -4.35 -2.55 7.86
N VAL A 351 -3.92 -3.80 7.65
CA VAL A 351 -2.94 -4.16 6.62
C VAL A 351 -3.63 -4.19 5.26
N ALA A 352 -3.20 -3.28 4.36
CA ALA A 352 -3.65 -3.29 2.98
C ALA A 352 -3.01 -4.45 2.19
N PRO A 353 -3.65 -4.99 1.14
CA PRO A 353 -2.95 -5.84 0.19
C PRO A 353 -1.82 -5.06 -0.53
N SER A 354 -0.87 -5.79 -1.10
CA SER A 354 0.14 -5.23 -2.01
C SER A 354 -0.53 -4.65 -3.25
N PHE A 355 -0.09 -3.46 -3.68
CA PHE A 355 -0.64 -2.82 -4.87
C PHE A 355 0.33 -1.81 -5.49
N VAL A 356 0.06 -1.42 -6.73
CA VAL A 356 0.75 -0.34 -7.44
C VAL A 356 -0.27 0.52 -8.19
N THR A 357 -0.15 1.83 -8.03
CA THR A 357 -0.81 2.87 -8.84
C THR A 357 0.26 3.73 -9.52
N CYS A 358 -0.18 4.74 -10.28
CA CYS A 358 0.72 5.69 -10.92
C CYS A 358 1.68 6.40 -9.96
N ASN A 359 1.22 6.68 -8.74
CA ASN A 359 1.93 7.54 -7.77
C ASN A 359 2.06 6.92 -6.37
N ILE A 360 1.51 5.73 -6.11
CA ILE A 360 1.65 5.03 -4.83
C ILE A 360 1.89 3.54 -5.06
N ALA A 361 2.84 2.93 -4.35
CA ALA A 361 3.04 1.49 -4.35
C ALA A 361 3.27 0.96 -2.93
N ARG A 362 2.70 -0.20 -2.61
CA ARG A 362 2.83 -0.87 -1.29
C ARG A 362 3.43 -2.27 -1.44
N SER A 363 4.51 -2.53 -0.73
CA SER A 363 5.24 -3.82 -0.67
C SER A 363 5.61 -4.19 0.76
N TYR A 364 5.93 -5.48 1.02
CA TYR A 364 6.15 -5.97 2.39
C TYR A 364 7.40 -6.85 2.57
N GLU A 365 7.94 -6.84 3.78
CA GLU A 365 8.88 -7.82 4.31
C GLU A 365 8.31 -8.42 5.59
N LEU A 366 8.33 -9.75 5.72
CA LEU A 366 8.09 -10.42 6.98
C LEU A 366 9.42 -10.55 7.73
N GLN A 367 9.50 -9.99 8.94
CA GLN A 367 10.66 -10.12 9.81
C GLN A 367 10.35 -11.06 10.97
N VAL A 368 11.16 -12.10 11.13
CA VAL A 368 11.20 -12.96 12.30
C VAL A 368 12.45 -12.61 13.11
N SER A 369 12.28 -12.28 14.37
CA SER A 369 13.37 -12.04 15.31
C SER A 369 13.32 -13.10 16.39
N ALA A 370 14.30 -14.02 16.40
CA ALA A 370 14.42 -15.05 17.41
C ALA A 370 15.54 -14.71 18.39
N GLY A 371 15.21 -14.63 19.68
CA GLY A 371 16.16 -14.50 20.76
C GLY A 371 16.60 -15.88 21.25
N LEU A 372 17.89 -16.18 21.14
CA LEU A 372 18.47 -17.44 21.58
C LEU A 372 19.39 -17.21 22.77
N SER A 373 19.38 -18.14 23.72
CA SER A 373 20.40 -18.22 24.76
C SER A 373 21.15 -19.55 24.72
N TYR A 374 22.45 -19.49 24.99
CA TYR A 374 23.32 -20.66 25.07
C TYR A 374 24.09 -20.59 26.39
N GLY A 375 24.03 -21.65 27.19
CA GLY A 375 24.63 -21.64 28.53
C GLY A 375 24.20 -22.84 29.39
N PRO A 376 24.92 -23.12 30.49
CA PRO A 376 24.49 -24.11 31.47
C PRO A 376 23.22 -23.66 32.22
N ARG A 377 22.40 -24.61 32.68
CA ARG A 377 21.22 -24.31 33.52
C ARG A 377 21.64 -23.62 34.81
N GLY A 378 21.11 -22.43 35.06
CA GLY A 378 21.39 -21.66 36.28
C GLY A 378 22.73 -20.92 36.30
N GLY A 379 23.51 -20.96 35.21
CA GLY A 379 24.73 -20.18 35.05
C GLY A 379 24.57 -18.96 34.15
N HIS A 380 25.69 -18.28 33.84
CA HIS A 380 25.69 -17.19 32.87
C HIS A 380 25.42 -17.74 31.46
N GLN A 381 24.32 -17.31 30.85
CA GLN A 381 23.96 -17.64 29.47
C GLN A 381 24.30 -16.48 28.53
N GLN A 382 24.89 -16.78 27.37
CA GLN A 382 25.08 -15.82 26.29
C GLN A 382 23.76 -15.67 25.52
N ASN A 383 23.27 -14.44 25.40
CA ASN A 383 22.03 -14.11 24.69
C ASN A 383 22.30 -13.41 23.36
N ILE A 384 21.54 -13.74 22.32
CA ILE A 384 21.59 -13.09 21.01
C ILE A 384 20.18 -12.97 20.43
N VAL A 385 19.93 -11.95 19.61
CA VAL A 385 18.71 -11.84 18.80
C VAL A 385 19.09 -11.82 17.33
N LEU A 386 18.50 -12.73 16.55
CA LEU A 386 18.80 -12.89 15.12
C LEU A 386 17.58 -12.49 14.28
N PRO A 387 17.67 -11.41 13.48
CA PRO A 387 16.61 -11.00 12.57
C PRO A 387 16.73 -11.72 11.22
N LEU A 388 15.62 -12.29 10.76
CA LEU A 388 15.43 -12.95 9.48
C LEU A 388 14.35 -12.20 8.70
N ARG A 389 14.64 -11.76 7.47
CA ARG A 389 13.72 -10.97 6.64
C ARG A 389 13.41 -11.67 5.33
N ILE A 390 12.13 -11.81 5.01
CA ILE A 390 11.65 -12.43 3.78
C ILE A 390 10.76 -11.42 3.06
N ALA A 391 11.11 -11.03 1.83
CA ALA A 391 10.23 -10.22 1.00
C ALA A 391 8.96 -11.03 0.67
N CYS A 392 7.79 -10.42 0.80
CA CYS A 392 6.52 -11.09 0.57
C CYS A 392 5.47 -10.15 -0.03
N GLU A 393 4.48 -10.74 -0.69
CA GLU A 393 3.26 -10.05 -1.10
C GLU A 393 2.16 -10.30 -0.06
N VAL A 394 1.29 -9.31 0.11
CA VAL A 394 0.10 -9.44 0.96
C VAL A 394 -1.14 -9.44 0.08
N PHE A 395 -1.95 -10.49 0.20
CA PHE A 395 -3.19 -10.65 -0.55
C PHE A 395 -4.40 -10.37 0.37
N SER A 396 -5.51 -9.90 -0.22
CA SER A 396 -6.66 -9.38 0.52
C SER A 396 -7.51 -10.43 1.25
N GLY A 397 -7.32 -11.71 0.95
CA GLY A 397 -8.20 -12.82 1.33
C GLY A 397 -9.47 -12.93 0.50
N ILE A 398 -9.66 -12.08 -0.52
CA ILE A 398 -10.85 -12.08 -1.38
C ILE A 398 -10.54 -12.75 -2.72
N ALA A 399 -10.89 -14.03 -2.84
CA ALA A 399 -10.62 -14.80 -4.04
C ALA A 399 -11.39 -14.27 -5.27
N PRO A 400 -10.80 -14.29 -6.48
CA PRO A 400 -11.50 -13.95 -7.71
C PRO A 400 -12.62 -14.97 -7.99
N PRO A 401 -13.75 -14.56 -8.61
CA PRO A 401 -14.81 -15.48 -8.99
C PRO A 401 -14.31 -16.62 -9.89
N PRO A 402 -14.74 -17.88 -9.69
CA PRO A 402 -14.28 -19.00 -10.52
C PRO A 402 -14.52 -18.80 -12.02
N ASP A 403 -15.62 -18.15 -12.38
CA ASP A 403 -15.95 -17.87 -13.79
C ASP A 403 -15.02 -16.81 -14.39
N LEU A 404 -14.50 -15.88 -13.58
CA LEU A 404 -13.47 -14.95 -14.01
C LEU A 404 -12.17 -15.70 -14.31
N ILE A 405 -11.76 -16.61 -13.41
CA ILE A 405 -10.55 -17.44 -13.59
C ILE A 405 -10.65 -18.27 -14.87
N LYS A 406 -11.75 -19.00 -15.07
CA LYS A 406 -11.99 -19.81 -16.28
C LYS A 406 -11.91 -18.97 -17.56
N ARG A 407 -12.47 -17.76 -17.54
CA ARG A 407 -12.45 -16.86 -18.69
C ARG A 407 -11.05 -16.31 -18.95
N MET A 408 -10.26 -16.02 -17.91
CA MET A 408 -8.86 -15.64 -18.05
C MET A 408 -8.01 -16.76 -18.65
N ASP A 409 -8.23 -18.01 -18.22
CA ASP A 409 -7.51 -19.19 -18.75
C ASP A 409 -7.87 -19.51 -20.21
N SER A 410 -9.08 -19.15 -20.65
CA SER A 410 -9.57 -19.41 -22.01
C SER A 410 -9.03 -18.44 -23.08
N VAL A 411 -8.30 -17.40 -22.68
CA VAL A 411 -7.73 -16.42 -23.62
C VAL A 411 -6.32 -16.84 -24.03
N PRO A 412 -6.04 -17.09 -25.32
CA PRO A 412 -4.68 -17.28 -25.77
C PRO A 412 -3.88 -15.99 -25.54
N VAL A 413 -2.80 -16.10 -24.76
CA VAL A 413 -1.82 -15.03 -24.56
C VAL A 413 -1.35 -14.54 -25.93
N ARG A 414 -1.84 -13.38 -26.38
CA ARG A 414 -1.16 -12.68 -27.47
C ARG A 414 0.20 -12.24 -26.91
N PRO A 415 1.33 -12.59 -27.54
CA PRO A 415 2.63 -12.18 -27.04
C PRO A 415 2.67 -10.66 -26.98
N THR A 416 2.76 -10.15 -25.75
CA THR A 416 3.08 -8.76 -25.46
C THR A 416 4.39 -8.46 -26.17
N THR A 417 4.37 -7.51 -27.10
CA THR A 417 5.55 -7.03 -27.81
C THR A 417 6.63 -6.70 -26.79
N GLN A 418 7.72 -7.43 -26.84
CA GLN A 418 8.87 -7.26 -25.97
C GLN A 418 9.31 -5.79 -26.02
N ILE A 419 9.37 -5.17 -24.85
CA ILE A 419 9.96 -3.84 -24.64
C ILE A 419 11.44 -3.95 -25.05
N PRO A 420 11.93 -3.25 -26.08
CA PRO A 420 13.36 -3.19 -26.34
C PRO A 420 13.99 -2.32 -25.28
N VAL A 421 14.79 -2.93 -24.40
CA VAL A 421 15.78 -2.22 -23.59
C VAL A 421 16.86 -1.71 -24.55
N GLN A 422 16.68 -0.51 -25.09
CA GLN A 422 17.75 0.20 -25.77
C GLN A 422 18.49 1.05 -24.74
N GLY A 423 19.59 0.50 -24.23
CA GLY A 423 20.68 1.32 -23.72
C GLY A 423 21.42 1.96 -24.87
N SER A 424 21.79 3.23 -24.73
CA SER A 424 22.79 3.84 -25.61
C SER A 424 23.49 5.01 -24.92
N GLY A 425 24.80 4.85 -24.75
CA GLY A 425 25.75 5.95 -24.71
C GLY A 425 25.86 6.67 -26.07
N PRO A 426 26.71 7.70 -26.17
CA PRO A 426 26.46 8.86 -27.02
C PRO A 426 27.10 8.75 -28.40
N SER A 427 26.46 9.32 -29.43
CA SER A 427 27.09 10.09 -30.51
C SER A 427 26.07 10.50 -31.59
N GLY A 428 26.23 11.72 -32.11
CA GLY A 428 26.07 11.95 -33.56
C GLY A 428 24.74 12.54 -34.06
N SER A 429 24.65 13.87 -34.01
CA SER A 429 24.21 14.78 -35.10
C SER A 429 22.97 14.46 -35.97
N ASN A 430 22.01 15.38 -35.89
CA ASN A 430 21.24 16.06 -36.97
C ASN A 430 19.72 16.02 -36.78
N LEU A 431 19.17 17.11 -36.26
CA LEU A 431 17.75 17.45 -36.27
C LEU A 431 17.51 18.58 -37.27
N PRO A 432 16.51 18.49 -38.17
CA PRO A 432 15.99 19.66 -38.86
C PRO A 432 15.04 20.44 -37.94
N THR A 433 15.30 21.74 -37.87
CA THR A 433 14.51 22.76 -37.18
C THR A 433 13.15 22.96 -37.87
N TYR A 434 12.05 22.84 -37.13
CA TYR A 434 10.75 23.40 -37.54
C TYR A 434 10.36 24.55 -36.60
N SER A 435 10.28 25.74 -37.21
CA SER A 435 9.83 27.00 -36.62
C SER A 435 8.33 27.00 -36.38
N VAL A 436 7.91 27.35 -35.15
CA VAL A 436 6.50 27.58 -34.80
C VAL A 436 6.13 29.02 -35.15
N GLN A 437 5.26 29.20 -36.15
CA GLN A 437 4.59 30.48 -36.40
C GLN A 437 3.44 30.66 -35.41
N GLN A 438 3.51 31.75 -34.63
CA GLN A 438 2.39 32.27 -33.85
C GLN A 438 1.34 32.87 -34.81
N ALA A 439 0.11 32.38 -34.74
CA ALA A 439 -1.05 33.08 -35.27
C ALA A 439 -1.98 33.48 -34.11
N THR A 440 -2.14 34.78 -33.94
CA THR A 440 -3.15 35.41 -33.10
C THR A 440 -4.49 35.40 -33.83
N SER A 441 -5.53 34.83 -33.24
CA SER A 441 -6.91 35.27 -33.51
C SER A 441 -7.88 34.85 -32.41
N SER A 442 -8.72 35.82 -32.04
CA SER A 442 -9.82 35.75 -31.08
C SER A 442 -11.09 35.23 -31.75
N ALA A 443 -11.67 34.13 -31.24
CA ALA A 443 -13.02 33.65 -31.56
C ALA A 443 -13.55 32.72 -30.44
N PRO A 444 -14.89 32.60 -30.27
CA PRO A 444 -15.53 32.22 -29.01
C PRO A 444 -15.44 30.72 -28.67
N GLN A 445 -15.44 30.42 -27.37
CA GLN A 445 -15.29 29.08 -26.79
C GLN A 445 -16.26 28.04 -27.40
N PRO A 446 -15.74 26.96 -27.99
CA PRO A 446 -16.53 25.77 -28.27
C PRO A 446 -16.86 25.02 -26.97
N GLN A 447 -18.08 24.50 -26.89
CA GLN A 447 -18.50 23.52 -25.89
C GLN A 447 -17.49 22.36 -25.85
N ALA A 448 -17.11 21.96 -24.63
CA ALA A 448 -16.24 20.80 -24.43
C ALA A 448 -16.86 19.56 -25.10
N PRO A 449 -16.11 18.82 -25.94
CA PRO A 449 -16.62 17.62 -26.59
C PRO A 449 -16.98 16.54 -25.55
N PRO A 450 -17.86 15.58 -25.90
CA PRO A 450 -18.14 14.42 -25.06
C PRO A 450 -16.83 13.69 -24.82
N TYR A 451 -16.57 13.30 -23.56
CA TYR A 451 -15.44 12.44 -23.24
C TYR A 451 -15.63 11.12 -23.99
N GLU A 452 -14.81 10.84 -25.00
CA GLU A 452 -14.66 9.47 -25.51
C GLU A 452 -13.95 8.67 -24.42
N GLU A 453 -14.73 8.01 -23.56
CA GLU A 453 -14.22 7.04 -22.62
C GLU A 453 -13.53 5.93 -23.42
N ALA A 454 -12.25 5.69 -23.12
CA ALA A 454 -11.52 4.61 -23.79
C ALA A 454 -12.30 3.30 -23.62
N PRO A 455 -12.32 2.42 -24.64
CA PRO A 455 -13.08 1.18 -24.57
C PRO A 455 -12.67 0.38 -23.33
N PRO A 456 -13.63 -0.30 -22.66
CA PRO A 456 -13.36 -1.05 -21.44
C PRO A 456 -12.27 -2.09 -21.69
N SER A 457 -11.51 -2.44 -20.64
CA SER A 457 -10.60 -3.58 -20.73
C SER A 457 -11.38 -4.86 -21.00
N TYR A 458 -10.72 -5.88 -21.56
CA TYR A 458 -11.35 -7.18 -21.77
C TYR A 458 -11.88 -7.74 -20.44
N GLU A 459 -11.11 -7.62 -19.36
CA GLU A 459 -11.53 -8.06 -18.03
C GLU A 459 -12.74 -7.27 -17.51
N ASP A 460 -12.80 -5.96 -17.75
CA ASP A 460 -13.93 -5.13 -17.35
C ASP A 460 -15.20 -5.44 -18.15
N ALA A 461 -15.07 -5.71 -19.45
CA ALA A 461 -16.18 -6.10 -20.32
C ALA A 461 -16.74 -7.46 -19.88
N VAL A 462 -15.87 -8.44 -19.65
CA VAL A 462 -16.23 -9.75 -19.09
C VAL A 462 -16.86 -9.60 -17.70
N GLY A 463 -16.31 -8.71 -16.87
CA GLY A 463 -16.75 -8.46 -15.51
C GLY A 463 -18.15 -7.84 -15.43
N GLN A 464 -18.64 -7.14 -16.46
CA GLN A 464 -19.98 -6.53 -16.43
C GLN A 464 -21.11 -7.55 -16.22
N ASP A 465 -20.95 -8.78 -16.72
CA ASP A 465 -21.98 -9.82 -16.65
C ASP A 465 -21.82 -10.75 -15.43
N LEU A 466 -20.71 -10.67 -14.71
CA LEU A 466 -20.46 -11.54 -13.55
C LEU A 466 -21.27 -11.10 -12.31
N PRO A 467 -21.75 -12.01 -11.46
CA PRO A 467 -22.36 -11.62 -10.20
C PRO A 467 -21.34 -10.93 -9.27
N PRO A 468 -21.80 -10.17 -8.25
CA PRO A 468 -20.94 -9.67 -7.17
C PRO A 468 -20.12 -10.79 -6.52
N VAL A 469 -18.96 -10.43 -5.97
CA VAL A 469 -18.07 -11.41 -5.35
C VAL A 469 -18.69 -11.91 -4.05
N ASN A 470 -19.08 -13.17 -4.02
CA ASN A 470 -19.57 -13.85 -2.83
C ASN A 470 -18.43 -14.61 -2.15
N GLY A 471 -18.23 -14.38 -0.85
CA GLY A 471 -17.24 -15.09 -0.07
C GLY A 471 -16.86 -14.39 1.24
N PRO A 472 -16.02 -15.02 2.07
CA PRO A 472 -15.46 -14.40 3.26
C PRO A 472 -14.69 -13.14 2.86
N ARG A 473 -14.97 -12.04 3.57
CA ARG A 473 -14.22 -10.79 3.44
C ARG A 473 -13.53 -10.55 4.76
N PRO A 474 -12.21 -10.78 4.85
CA PRO A 474 -11.47 -10.32 6.02
C PRO A 474 -11.80 -8.85 6.22
N GLY A 475 -12.21 -8.47 7.43
CA GLY A 475 -12.48 -7.07 7.73
C GLY A 475 -11.26 -6.24 7.32
N TYR A 476 -11.50 -5.15 6.59
CA TYR A 476 -10.47 -4.17 6.27
C TYR A 476 -10.90 -2.83 6.81
N ASN A 477 -10.09 -2.30 7.71
CA ASN A 477 -10.37 -1.06 8.40
C ASN A 477 -9.15 -0.14 8.29
N PRO A 478 -9.00 0.58 7.16
CA PRO A 478 -7.93 1.55 7.04
C PRO A 478 -8.10 2.66 8.09
N PRO A 479 -7.01 3.34 8.50
CA PRO A 479 -7.12 4.52 9.35
C PRO A 479 -8.16 5.50 8.79
N PRO A 480 -9.05 6.07 9.61
CA PRO A 480 -10.15 6.86 9.11
C PRO A 480 -9.62 8.09 8.36
N ALA A 481 -10.07 8.26 7.11
CA ALA A 481 -9.92 9.54 6.42
C ALA A 481 -10.84 10.57 7.10
N PRO A 482 -10.42 11.84 7.26
CA PRO A 482 -11.29 12.87 7.81
C PRO A 482 -12.54 13.04 6.93
N GLU A 483 -13.72 13.08 7.53
CA GLU A 483 -14.98 13.32 6.83
C GLU A 483 -14.99 14.73 6.19
N GLY A 484 -15.21 14.81 4.88
CA GLY A 484 -15.31 16.07 4.12
C GLY A 484 -14.40 16.16 2.89
N GLU A 485 -14.42 17.31 2.20
CA GLU A 485 -13.41 17.62 1.16
C GLU A 485 -12.01 17.53 1.79
N SER A 486 -11.05 16.90 1.08
CA SER A 486 -9.78 16.51 1.69
C SER A 486 -9.11 17.72 2.36
N ARG A 487 -8.84 17.63 3.67
CA ARG A 487 -8.16 18.70 4.46
C ARG A 487 -6.71 18.98 4.03
N LEU A 488 -6.25 18.39 2.93
CA LEU A 488 -4.99 18.74 2.27
C LEU A 488 -5.06 20.12 1.57
N THR A 489 -6.23 20.74 1.48
CA THR A 489 -6.39 22.17 1.18
C THR A 489 -6.12 22.96 2.46
N GLY A 490 -4.93 23.60 2.54
CA GLY A 490 -4.39 24.17 3.77
C GLY A 490 -5.30 25.21 4.45
N GLU A 491 -5.99 24.80 5.50
CA GLU A 491 -6.38 25.70 6.60
C GLU A 491 -5.43 25.48 7.78
N GLU A 492 -4.23 26.07 7.72
CA GLU A 492 -3.61 26.59 8.94
C GLU A 492 -4.24 27.96 9.20
N LYS A 493 -5.41 27.97 9.85
CA LYS A 493 -5.82 29.17 10.58
C LYS A 493 -4.87 29.31 11.77
N ARG A 494 -3.84 30.13 11.57
CA ARG A 494 -3.12 30.79 12.67
C ARG A 494 -4.18 31.38 13.61
N ARG A 495 -4.29 30.77 14.79
CA ARG A 495 -4.95 31.41 15.94
C ARG A 495 -4.10 32.64 16.27
N HIS A 496 -4.68 33.81 16.04
CA HIS A 496 -4.36 34.99 16.84
C HIS A 496 -5.21 34.95 18.09
#